data_AF-A0A091C2H8-F1
#
_entry.id   AF-A0A091C2H8-F1
#
_cell.length_a   1.000
_cell.length_b   1.000
_cell.length_c   1.000
_cell.angle_alpha   90.00
_cell.angle_beta   90.00
_cell.angle_gamma   90.00
#
_symmetry.space_group_name_H-M   'P 1'
#
loop_
_entity.id
_entity.type
_entity.pdbx_description
1 polymer ?
#
loop_
_entity_poly.entity_id
_entity_poly.type
_entity_poly.pdbx_seq_one_letter_code
_entity_poly.pdbx_strand_id
1 'polypeptide(L)' 'MQRKVTQIEEQLTTTEEKIKQIESKMTDSENLDDPVKLNELDQELQNTRQQQEELTEEWENVSLQLEELEN' A
#
# COMPACT_ATOMS: atom_id res chain seq x y z
N MET A 1 7.38 -20.14 4.08
CA MET A 1 6.35 -19.33 4.75
C MET A 1 6.93 -18.08 5.38
N GLN A 2 7.87 -18.17 6.35
CA GLN A 2 8.51 -16.98 6.96
C GLN A 2 9.09 -15.97 5.96
N ARG A 3 9.87 -16.41 4.95
CA ARG A 3 10.38 -15.53 3.89
C ARG A 3 9.27 -14.78 3.14
N LYS A 4 8.10 -15.40 2.97
CA LYS A 4 6.96 -14.79 2.27
C LYS A 4 6.31 -13.70 3.14
N VAL A 5 6.18 -13.94 4.44
CA VAL A 5 5.70 -12.93 5.41
C VAL A 5 6.58 -11.68 5.34
N THR A 6 7.91 -11.82 5.45
CA THR A 6 8.84 -10.69 5.37
C THR A 6 8.74 -9.93 4.05
N GLN A 7 8.54 -10.61 2.93
CA GLN A 7 8.35 -9.95 1.63
C GLN A 7 7.07 -9.13 1.58
N ILE A 8 5.98 -9.63 2.15
CA ILE A 8 4.71 -8.91 2.20
C ILE A 8 4.84 -7.68 3.12
N GLU A 9 5.55 -7.80 4.25
CA GLU A 9 5.83 -6.68 5.17
C GLU A 9 6.67 -5.57 4.50
N GLU A 10 7.68 -5.93 3.71
CA GLU A 10 8.47 -4.98 2.92
C GLU A 10 7.60 -4.26 1.86
N GLN A 11 6.68 -5.01 1.22
CA GLN A 11 5.74 -4.45 0.24
C GLN A 11 4.72 -3.52 0.89
N LEU A 12 4.19 -3.87 2.08
CA LEU A 12 3.32 -3.00 2.87
C LEU A 12 4.03 -1.70 3.24
N THR A 13 5.26 -1.78 3.73
CA THR A 13 6.09 -0.61 4.06
C THR A 13 6.27 0.30 2.85
N THR A 14 6.61 -0.27 1.69
CA THR A 14 6.79 0.49 0.44
C THR A 14 5.48 1.13 -0.02
N THR A 15 4.35 0.43 0.16
CA THR A 15 3.01 0.91 -0.21
C THR A 15 2.60 2.10 0.67
N GLU A 16 2.86 2.03 1.98
CA GLU A 16 2.63 3.14 2.91
C GLU A 16 3.47 4.39 2.59
N GLU A 17 4.75 4.20 2.25
CA GLU A 17 5.60 5.31 1.81
C GLU A 17 5.06 5.95 0.54
N LYS A 18 4.58 5.14 -0.40
CA LYS A 18 3.97 5.62 -1.64
C LYS A 18 2.68 6.41 -1.37
N ILE A 19 1.81 5.92 -0.49
CA ILE A 19 0.59 6.63 -0.07
C ILE A 19 0.95 8.02 0.47
N LYS A 20 1.90 8.10 1.42
CA LYS A 20 2.35 9.39 1.99
C LYS A 20 2.91 10.33 0.94
N GLN A 21 3.65 9.81 -0.05
CA GLN A 21 4.18 10.62 -1.15
C GLN A 21 3.06 11.15 -2.05
N ILE A 22 2.04 10.36 -2.36
CA ILE A 22 0.89 10.80 -3.16
C ILE A 22 0.11 11.88 -2.40
N GLU A 23 -0.19 11.65 -1.14
CA GLU A 23 -0.89 12.61 -0.28
C GLU A 23 -0.11 13.94 -0.18
N SER A 24 1.21 13.89 -0.03
CA SER A 24 2.06 15.09 -0.07
C SER A 24 1.93 15.83 -1.40
N LYS A 25 2.04 15.11 -2.54
CA LYS A 25 1.90 15.71 -3.87
C LYS A 25 0.56 16.39 -4.09
N MET A 26 -0.52 15.82 -3.56
CA MET A 26 -1.85 16.43 -3.64
C MET A 26 -1.94 17.77 -2.90
N THR A 27 -1.05 18.03 -1.94
CA THR A 27 -0.98 19.30 -1.21
C THR A 27 0.04 20.29 -1.78
N ASP A 28 0.85 19.87 -2.75
CA ASP A 28 1.83 20.75 -3.39
C ASP A 28 1.11 21.82 -4.22
N SER A 29 1.54 23.08 -4.08
CA SER A 29 0.90 24.23 -4.72
C SER A 29 0.82 24.12 -6.24
N GLU A 30 1.77 23.42 -6.86
CA GLU A 30 1.78 23.17 -8.31
C GLU A 30 0.68 22.20 -8.78
N ASN A 31 0.19 21.33 -7.90
CA ASN A 31 -0.84 20.35 -8.22
C ASN A 31 -2.24 20.83 -7.77
N LEU A 32 -2.34 21.69 -6.75
CA LEU A 32 -3.62 22.19 -6.23
C LEU A 32 -4.46 22.96 -7.26
N ASP A 33 -3.81 23.65 -8.20
CA ASP A 33 -4.47 24.42 -9.26
C ASP A 33 -4.71 23.61 -10.55
N ASP A 34 -4.35 22.32 -10.58
CA ASP A 34 -4.56 21.42 -11.71
C ASP A 34 -5.53 20.28 -11.34
N PRO A 35 -6.84 20.42 -11.64
CA PRO A 35 -7.86 19.42 -11.34
C PRO A 35 -7.64 18.08 -12.05
N VAL A 36 -6.99 18.08 -13.23
CA VAL A 36 -6.66 16.85 -13.94
C VAL A 36 -5.58 16.11 -13.15
N LYS A 37 -4.55 16.84 -12.71
CA LYS A 37 -3.48 16.26 -11.92
C LYS A 37 -3.95 15.73 -10.56
N LEU A 38 -4.85 16.44 -9.89
CA LEU A 38 -5.46 15.98 -8.64
C LEU A 38 -6.28 14.71 -8.82
N ASN A 39 -7.02 14.58 -9.92
CA ASN A 39 -7.78 13.35 -10.23
C ASN A 39 -6.85 12.17 -10.53
N GLU A 40 -5.74 12.39 -11.24
CA GLU A 40 -4.71 11.35 -11.45
C GLU A 40 -4.10 10.88 -10.13
N LEU A 41 -3.75 11.82 -9.24
CA LEU A 41 -3.20 11.52 -7.92
C LEU A 41 -4.22 10.79 -7.04
N ASP A 42 -5.50 11.18 -7.08
CA ASP A 42 -6.56 10.48 -6.34
C ASP A 42 -6.75 9.05 -6.85
N GLN A 43 -6.79 8.83 -8.17
CA GLN A 43 -6.85 7.48 -8.73
C GLN A 43 -5.64 6.63 -8.33
N GLU A 44 -4.44 7.21 -8.35
CA GLU A 44 -3.22 6.54 -7.89
C GLU A 44 -3.30 6.19 -6.40
N LEU A 45 -3.84 7.09 -5.57
CA LEU A 45 -4.04 6.89 -4.14
C LEU A 45 -5.02 5.73 -3.88
N GLN A 46 -6.18 5.73 -4.55
CA GLN A 46 -7.18 4.66 -4.39
C GLN A 46 -6.60 3.30 -4.78
N ASN A 47 -5.91 3.22 -5.92
CA ASN A 47 -5.27 1.97 -6.37
C ASN A 47 -4.19 1.50 -5.39
N THR A 48 -3.40 2.42 -4.84
CA THR A 48 -2.34 2.07 -3.89
C THR A 48 -2.91 1.62 -2.54
N ARG A 49 -4.04 2.20 -2.10
CA ARG A 49 -4.78 1.74 -0.91
C ARG A 49 -5.41 0.37 -1.13
N GLN A 50 -5.99 0.12 -2.29
CA GLN A 50 -6.50 -1.21 -2.63
C GLN A 50 -5.40 -2.27 -2.59
N GLN A 51 -4.21 -1.95 -3.11
CA GLN A 51 -3.05 -2.82 -3.03
C GLN A 51 -2.61 -3.08 -1.57
N GLN A 52 -2.67 -2.06 -0.71
CA GLN A 52 -2.37 -2.21 0.72
C GLN A 52 -3.33 -3.20 1.39
N GLU A 53 -4.63 -3.12 1.08
CA GLU A 53 -5.66 -4.03 1.59
C GLU A 53 -5.39 -5.48 1.15
N GLU A 54 -5.14 -5.69 -0.15
CA GLU A 54 -4.81 -7.02 -0.70
C GLU A 54 -3.57 -7.63 -0.05
N LEU A 55 -2.52 -6.83 0.15
CA LEU A 55 -1.29 -7.28 0.82
C LEU A 55 -1.54 -7.61 2.30
N THR A 56 -2.43 -6.87 2.96
CA THR A 56 -2.80 -7.12 4.36
C THR A 56 -3.54 -8.45 4.48
N GLU A 57 -4.52 -8.70 3.62
CA GLU A 57 -5.23 -10.00 3.58
C GLU A 57 -4.27 -11.15 3.27
N GLU A 58 -3.32 -10.96 2.35
CA GLU A 58 -2.32 -11.97 2.05
C GLU A 58 -1.40 -12.24 3.24
N TRP A 59 -0.95 -11.19 3.94
CA TRP A 59 -0.13 -11.31 5.15
C TRP A 59 -0.86 -12.12 6.23
N GLU A 60 -2.14 -11.81 6.49
CA GLU A 60 -2.95 -12.52 7.48
C GLU A 60 -3.06 -14.00 7.14
N ASN A 61 -3.38 -14.31 5.88
CA ASN A 61 -3.52 -15.70 5.41
C ASN A 61 -2.21 -16.49 5.52
N VAL A 62 -1.09 -15.90 5.09
CA VAL A 62 0.23 -16.57 5.17
C VAL A 62 0.68 -16.74 6.62
N SER A 63 0.36 -15.79 7.49
CA SER A 63 0.68 -15.85 8.91
C SER A 63 -0.10 -16.97 9.60
N LEU A 64 -1.41 -17.09 9.31
CA LEU A 64 -2.24 -18.19 9.82
C LEU A 64 -1.69 -19.56 9.37
N GLN A 65 -1.36 -19.71 8.08
CA GLN A 65 -0.78 -20.97 7.57
C GLN A 65 0.57 -21.30 8.22
N LEU A 66 1.37 -20.30 8.57
CA LEU A 66 2.63 -20.52 9.27
C LEU A 66 2.38 -21.00 10.70
N GLU A 67 1.44 -20.38 11.42
CA GLU A 67 1.05 -20.79 12.76
C GLU A 67 0.52 -22.23 12.78
N GLU A 68 -0.30 -22.62 11.80
CA GLU A 68 -0.80 -24.00 11.66
C GLU A 68 0.31 -25.04 11.43
N LEU A 69 1.42 -24.65 10.80
CA LEU A 69 2.57 -25.53 10.55
C LEU A 69 3.53 -25.62 11.73
N GLU A 70 3.56 -24.60 12.59
CA GLU A 70 4.43 -24.53 13.77
C GLU A 70 3.80 -25.16 15.03
N ASN A 71 2.48 -25.41 15.00
CA ASN A 71 1.72 -26.14 16.03
C ASN A 71 1.73 -27.67 15.85
#